data_AF-A0A8K0XL61-F1
#
_entry.id   AF-A0A8K0XL61-F1
#
_cell.length_a   1.000
_cell.length_b   1.000
_cell.length_c   1.000
_cell.angle_alpha   90.00
_cell.angle_beta   90.00
_cell.angle_gamma   90.00
#
_symmetry.space_group_name_H-M   'P 1'
#
loop_
_entity.id
_entity.type
_entity.pdbx_description
1 polymer ?
#
loop_
_entity_poly.entity_id
_entity_poly.type
_entity_poly.pdbx_seq_one_letter_code
_entity_poly.pdbx_strand_id
1 'polypeptide(L)'
;MSTQTITQFIPQSLTLRSSQQNNDQDQQSQSRQDEPYRYAHLLPAFPRDEHFPPLTPFEHIDPAARALAHPNPRAFLDSATSVVQLTPNLGTEVRGVNLAALGSDGRDQVALEVARRGVVVFRDQQEFINSGPDFYLQWGSHFGRLHVHPTSGHPEGYPEIHLVYRDANSTFNFELNDSITTTYWHSDVSYELQPPGVTTFFLLSQPNVGGDTLFTSQVSTLKKLSPQFVAFLKTLKAVHSGVEQAEFSRSGKRGGVVRREPVEHIHPVVRRHPVTGEEALYVNRQFTRRIVGLKREESEAILRLLYDHIDKSGDNQARVKWSPNTVVLWDNRITAHSAIVDYGDSKERRHGARITPQAERPIPALDGLDLNA
;
A
#
# COMPACT_ATOMS: atom_id res chain seq x y z
N MET A 1 -22.25 58.13 7.17
CA MET A 1 -22.75 56.79 7.54
C MET A 1 -21.69 56.17 8.43
N SER A 2 -21.94 56.05 9.73
CA SER A 2 -20.97 55.48 10.68
C SER A 2 -21.23 53.98 10.85
N THR A 3 -20.17 53.19 10.75
CA THR A 3 -20.21 51.73 10.96
C THR A 3 -20.06 51.47 12.45
N GLN A 4 -21.10 50.95 13.11
CA GLN A 4 -21.02 50.48 14.49
C GLN A 4 -20.38 49.10 14.53
N THR A 5 -19.31 48.95 15.31
CA THR A 5 -18.72 47.66 15.65
C THR A 5 -19.46 47.11 16.87
N ILE A 6 -20.13 45.97 16.73
CA ILE A 6 -20.75 45.26 17.86
C ILE A 6 -19.78 44.18 18.32
N THR A 7 -19.12 44.42 19.47
CA THR A 7 -18.35 43.39 20.17
C THR A 7 -19.29 42.64 21.10
N GLN A 8 -19.67 41.41 20.77
CA GLN A 8 -20.36 40.53 21.71
C GLN A 8 -19.34 39.87 22.64
N PHE A 9 -19.47 40.12 23.94
CA PHE A 9 -18.76 39.39 24.99
C PHE A 9 -19.33 37.97 25.10
N ILE A 10 -18.49 36.95 24.96
CA ILE A 10 -18.82 35.56 25.29
C ILE A 10 -18.58 35.36 26.79
N PRO A 11 -19.58 34.97 27.60
CA PRO A 11 -19.35 34.63 28.99
C PRO A 11 -18.54 33.34 29.11
N GLN A 12 -17.46 33.36 29.89
CA GLN A 12 -16.76 32.15 30.33
C GLN A 12 -17.62 31.39 31.35
N SER A 13 -18.30 30.33 30.91
CA SER A 13 -18.66 29.20 31.77
C SER A 13 -19.01 27.95 30.95
N LEU A 14 -17.97 27.25 30.49
CA LEU A 14 -18.09 25.82 30.16
C LEU A 14 -17.63 25.02 31.38
N THR A 15 -18.54 24.78 32.31
CA THR A 15 -18.35 23.74 33.32
C THR A 15 -18.65 22.39 32.68
N LEU A 16 -17.61 21.57 32.52
CA LEU A 16 -17.73 20.15 32.22
C LEU A 16 -18.57 19.50 33.32
N ARG A 17 -19.75 18.99 32.97
CA ARG A 17 -20.50 18.09 33.84
C ARG A 17 -19.70 16.79 33.96
N SER A 18 -19.16 16.54 35.15
CA SER A 18 -18.66 15.21 35.52
C SER A 18 -19.84 14.23 35.55
N SER A 19 -19.94 13.35 34.56
CA SER A 19 -20.79 12.16 34.68
C SER A 19 -20.10 11.19 35.65
N GLN A 20 -20.82 10.84 36.72
CA GLN A 20 -20.42 9.80 37.66
C GLN A 20 -20.08 8.51 36.91
N GLN A 21 -18.91 7.96 37.21
CA GLN A 21 -18.46 6.66 36.74
C GLN A 21 -19.38 5.56 37.31
N ASN A 22 -20.01 4.81 36.42
CA ASN A 22 -20.51 3.48 36.75
C ASN A 22 -19.30 2.54 36.89
N ASN A 23 -19.06 2.07 38.11
CA ASN A 23 -17.92 1.26 38.55
C ASN A 23 -17.99 -0.23 38.16
N ASP A 24 -18.60 -0.57 37.02
CA ASP A 24 -18.80 -1.98 36.61
C ASP A 24 -17.98 -2.41 35.38
N GLN A 25 -17.13 -1.55 34.82
CA GLN A 25 -16.26 -1.91 33.68
C GLN A 25 -14.79 -2.16 34.04
N ASP A 26 -14.35 -1.83 35.26
CA ASP A 26 -12.94 -1.97 35.68
C ASP A 26 -12.54 -3.38 36.13
N GLN A 27 -13.46 -4.36 36.14
CA GLN A 27 -13.13 -5.75 36.49
C GLN A 27 -12.91 -6.68 35.28
N GLN A 28 -13.12 -6.23 34.04
CA GLN A 28 -12.85 -7.04 32.84
C GLN A 28 -11.53 -6.72 32.12
N SER A 29 -10.79 -5.69 32.56
CA SER A 29 -9.53 -5.29 31.94
C SER A 29 -8.28 -5.94 32.57
N GLN A 30 -8.42 -6.72 33.65
CA GLN A 30 -7.30 -7.32 34.38
C GLN A 30 -7.06 -8.82 34.15
N SER A 31 -7.68 -9.46 33.14
CA SER A 31 -7.51 -10.91 32.90
C SER A 31 -6.90 -11.33 31.56
N ARG A 32 -6.28 -10.43 30.78
CA ARG A 32 -5.56 -10.79 29.54
C ARG A 32 -4.03 -10.77 29.67
N GLN A 33 -3.51 -11.27 30.78
CA GLN A 33 -2.10 -11.65 30.85
C GLN A 33 -2.01 -13.18 30.68
N ASP A 34 -1.17 -13.59 29.72
CA ASP A 34 -0.63 -14.94 29.49
C ASP A 34 -1.37 -15.92 28.55
N GLU A 35 -1.96 -15.45 27.45
CA GLU A 35 -2.07 -16.30 26.25
C GLU A 35 -0.93 -15.98 25.28
N PRO A 36 -0.09 -16.95 24.87
CA PRO A 36 1.00 -16.71 23.94
C PRO A 36 0.46 -16.15 22.63
N TYR A 37 1.11 -15.10 22.12
CA TYR A 37 0.69 -14.45 20.89
C TYR A 37 0.68 -15.47 19.74
N ARG A 38 -0.51 -15.79 19.23
CA ARG A 38 -0.74 -16.83 18.20
C ARG A 38 0.22 -16.77 17.01
N TYR A 39 0.59 -15.57 16.58
CA TYR A 39 1.47 -15.36 15.43
C TYR A 39 2.89 -14.93 15.83
N ALA A 40 3.37 -15.38 17.00
CA ALA A 40 4.72 -15.10 17.48
C ALA A 40 5.81 -15.58 16.51
N HIS A 41 5.60 -16.70 15.83
CA HIS A 41 6.49 -17.23 14.80
C HIS A 41 6.57 -16.36 13.53
N LEU A 42 5.66 -15.39 13.37
CA LEU A 42 5.67 -14.41 12.29
C LEU A 42 6.14 -13.03 12.75
N LEU A 43 6.72 -12.90 13.95
CA LEU A 43 7.29 -11.62 14.39
C LEU A 43 8.50 -11.23 13.55
N PRO A 44 8.75 -9.92 13.35
CA PRO A 44 9.85 -9.46 12.51
C PRO A 44 11.21 -9.73 13.14
N ALA A 45 12.04 -10.47 12.42
CA ALA A 45 13.48 -10.55 12.61
C ALA A 45 14.19 -9.52 11.72
N PHE A 46 15.34 -9.03 12.19
CA PHE A 46 16.23 -8.14 11.44
C PHE A 46 17.67 -8.66 11.50
N PRO A 47 17.97 -9.81 10.85
CA PRO A 47 19.32 -10.37 10.86
C PRO A 47 20.31 -9.39 10.22
N ARG A 48 21.41 -9.09 10.90
CA ARG A 48 22.39 -8.07 10.48
C ARG A 48 23.47 -8.63 9.55
N ASP A 49 23.61 -9.94 9.53
CA ASP A 49 24.54 -10.74 8.74
C ASP A 49 23.95 -11.20 7.40
N GLU A 50 22.66 -10.95 7.17
CA GLU A 50 22.02 -11.19 5.87
C GLU A 50 22.48 -10.18 4.81
N HIS A 51 22.80 -10.70 3.64
CA HIS A 51 23.06 -9.91 2.44
C HIS A 51 22.32 -10.53 1.26
N PHE A 52 21.56 -9.72 0.54
CA PHE A 52 20.84 -10.13 -0.65
C PHE A 52 21.54 -9.60 -1.90
N PRO A 53 21.68 -10.43 -2.95
CA PRO A 53 22.26 -9.97 -4.20
C PRO A 53 21.40 -8.88 -4.84
N PRO A 54 21.97 -8.07 -5.74
CA PRO A 54 21.19 -7.22 -6.63
C PRO A 54 20.11 -8.02 -7.36
N LEU A 55 18.93 -7.44 -7.52
CA LEU A 55 17.88 -8.07 -8.29
C LEU A 55 18.27 -8.12 -9.77
N THR A 56 18.12 -9.29 -10.37
CA THR A 56 18.33 -9.48 -11.80
C THR A 56 17.01 -9.36 -12.56
N PRO A 57 17.02 -8.90 -13.83
CA PRO A 57 15.82 -8.94 -14.66
C PRO A 57 15.25 -10.36 -14.80
N PHE A 58 13.94 -10.47 -14.93
CA PHE A 58 13.24 -11.72 -15.17
C PHE A 58 12.04 -11.51 -16.09
N GLU A 59 11.63 -12.58 -16.78
CA GLU A 59 10.41 -12.59 -17.57
C GLU A 59 9.19 -12.69 -16.64
N HIS A 60 8.34 -11.67 -16.67
CA HIS A 60 7.09 -11.65 -15.92
C HIS A 60 5.92 -12.07 -16.82
N ILE A 61 5.26 -13.17 -16.47
CA ILE A 61 4.04 -13.64 -17.14
C ILE A 61 2.84 -13.24 -16.27
N ASP A 62 2.12 -12.21 -16.68
CA ASP A 62 1.01 -11.64 -15.92
C ASP A 62 -0.18 -12.62 -15.82
N PRO A 63 -0.59 -13.05 -14.60
CA PRO A 63 -1.76 -13.90 -14.40
C PRO A 63 -3.07 -13.29 -14.93
N ALA A 64 -3.20 -11.97 -14.91
CA ALA A 64 -4.38 -11.29 -15.41
C ALA A 64 -4.50 -11.45 -16.94
N ALA A 65 -3.39 -11.59 -17.67
CA ALA A 65 -3.42 -11.90 -19.09
C ALA A 65 -3.96 -13.32 -19.35
N ARG A 66 -3.55 -14.29 -18.53
CA ARG A 66 -4.08 -15.66 -18.60
C ARG A 66 -5.59 -15.69 -18.35
N ALA A 67 -6.04 -14.95 -17.33
CA ALA A 67 -7.46 -14.81 -16.98
C ALA A 67 -8.34 -14.38 -18.17
N LEU A 68 -7.85 -13.49 -19.04
CA LEU A 68 -8.59 -13.02 -20.22
C LEU A 68 -8.88 -14.14 -21.24
N ALA A 69 -8.12 -15.23 -21.23
CA ALA A 69 -8.33 -16.38 -22.10
C ALA A 69 -9.38 -17.37 -21.54
N HIS A 70 -9.83 -17.22 -20.29
CA HIS A 70 -10.84 -18.11 -19.73
C HIS A 70 -12.24 -17.77 -20.27
N PRO A 71 -13.12 -18.77 -20.48
CA PRO A 71 -14.50 -18.53 -20.92
C PRO A 71 -15.30 -17.62 -19.98
N ASN A 72 -15.06 -17.73 -18.67
CA ASN A 72 -15.58 -16.83 -17.66
C ASN A 72 -14.41 -16.24 -16.83
N PRO A 73 -13.91 -15.05 -17.18
CA PRO A 73 -12.77 -14.42 -16.49
C PRO A 73 -13.11 -13.89 -15.09
N ARG A 74 -14.33 -14.14 -14.58
CA ARG A 74 -14.77 -13.77 -13.23
C ARG A 74 -15.45 -14.94 -12.49
N ALA A 75 -15.22 -16.18 -12.92
CA ALA A 75 -15.84 -17.37 -12.32
C ALA A 75 -15.59 -17.53 -10.80
N PHE A 76 -14.47 -17.00 -10.29
CA PHE A 76 -14.21 -16.97 -8.85
C PHE A 76 -15.31 -16.26 -8.04
N LEU A 77 -16.05 -15.33 -8.66
CA LEU A 77 -17.18 -14.63 -8.05
C LEU A 77 -18.48 -15.45 -8.06
N ASP A 78 -18.54 -16.60 -8.72
CA ASP A 78 -19.76 -17.44 -8.75
C ASP A 78 -20.12 -17.96 -7.34
N SER A 79 -19.13 -18.06 -6.46
CA SER A 79 -19.29 -18.39 -5.03
C SER A 79 -19.52 -17.17 -4.14
N ALA A 80 -19.46 -15.95 -4.68
CA ALA A 80 -19.56 -14.73 -3.89
C ALA A 80 -20.98 -14.54 -3.35
N THR A 81 -21.08 -14.29 -2.05
CA THR A 81 -22.34 -13.93 -1.38
C THR A 81 -22.60 -12.42 -1.44
N SER A 82 -21.56 -11.62 -1.65
CA SER A 82 -21.66 -10.17 -1.81
C SER A 82 -20.49 -9.63 -2.62
N VAL A 83 -20.79 -8.69 -3.52
CA VAL A 83 -19.80 -7.94 -4.31
C VAL A 83 -20.23 -6.48 -4.31
N VAL A 84 -19.47 -5.61 -3.65
CA VAL A 84 -19.81 -4.19 -3.45
C VAL A 84 -18.65 -3.32 -3.89
N GLN A 85 -18.90 -2.34 -4.75
CA GLN A 85 -17.88 -1.36 -5.11
C GLN A 85 -17.61 -0.42 -3.93
N LEU A 86 -16.33 -0.17 -3.60
CA LEU A 86 -15.98 0.81 -2.57
C LEU A 86 -16.22 2.24 -3.07
N THR A 87 -15.79 2.52 -4.30
CA THR A 87 -16.11 3.73 -5.04
C THR A 87 -16.34 3.39 -6.53
N PRO A 88 -16.88 4.30 -7.36
CA PRO A 88 -17.16 4.01 -8.76
C PRO A 88 -15.94 3.49 -9.53
N ASN A 89 -14.76 4.11 -9.31
CA ASN A 89 -13.56 3.86 -10.11
C ASN A 89 -12.42 3.15 -9.35
N LEU A 90 -12.61 2.81 -8.08
CA LEU A 90 -11.57 2.16 -7.27
C LEU A 90 -12.20 1.28 -6.20
N GLY A 91 -11.69 0.06 -6.07
CA GLY A 91 -12.03 -0.81 -4.95
C GLY A 91 -13.28 -1.65 -5.15
N THR A 92 -13.20 -2.93 -4.81
CA THR A 92 -14.36 -3.81 -4.67
C THR A 92 -14.20 -4.63 -3.39
N GLU A 93 -15.22 -4.69 -2.55
CA GLU A 93 -15.33 -5.65 -1.44
C GLU A 93 -16.06 -6.90 -1.91
N VAL A 94 -15.52 -8.07 -1.55
CA VAL A 94 -16.05 -9.39 -1.88
C VAL A 94 -16.20 -10.23 -0.62
N ARG A 95 -17.35 -10.91 -0.49
CA ARG A 95 -17.64 -11.93 0.53
C ARG A 95 -18.08 -13.24 -0.13
N GLY A 96 -17.90 -14.36 0.57
CA GLY A 96 -18.29 -15.69 0.09
C GLY A 96 -17.23 -16.41 -0.76
N VAL A 97 -16.19 -15.71 -1.20
CA VAL A 97 -15.03 -16.32 -1.89
C VAL A 97 -13.95 -16.66 -0.86
N ASN A 98 -13.48 -17.91 -0.84
CA ASN A 98 -12.34 -18.32 -0.02
C ASN A 98 -11.04 -18.33 -0.85
N LEU A 99 -10.14 -17.39 -0.60
CA LEU A 99 -8.87 -17.28 -1.34
C LEU A 99 -7.97 -18.52 -1.15
N ALA A 100 -8.04 -19.18 0.02
CA ALA A 100 -7.22 -20.37 0.31
C ALA A 100 -7.60 -21.56 -0.58
N ALA A 101 -8.86 -21.63 -1.02
CA ALA A 101 -9.40 -22.70 -1.85
C ALA A 101 -9.23 -22.45 -3.36
N LEU A 102 -8.75 -21.28 -3.78
CA LEU A 102 -8.59 -20.96 -5.19
C LEU A 102 -7.40 -21.71 -5.81
N GLY A 103 -7.70 -22.47 -6.87
CA GLY A 103 -6.71 -23.00 -7.81
C GLY A 103 -6.13 -21.93 -8.74
N SER A 104 -5.31 -22.34 -9.71
CA SER A 104 -4.61 -21.46 -10.65
C SER A 104 -5.56 -20.48 -11.35
N ASP A 105 -6.65 -20.99 -11.91
CA ASP A 105 -7.61 -20.22 -12.70
C ASP A 105 -8.29 -19.14 -11.85
N GLY A 106 -8.68 -19.50 -10.62
CA GLY A 106 -9.28 -18.55 -9.67
C GLY A 106 -8.29 -17.43 -9.30
N ARG A 107 -7.01 -17.77 -9.10
CA ARG A 107 -5.97 -16.78 -8.80
C ARG A 107 -5.68 -15.85 -9.99
N ASP A 108 -5.67 -16.39 -11.22
CA ASP A 108 -5.57 -15.61 -12.45
C ASP A 108 -6.74 -14.60 -12.53
N GLN A 109 -7.96 -15.05 -12.29
CA GLN A 109 -9.16 -14.20 -12.32
C GLN A 109 -9.15 -13.14 -11.22
N VAL A 110 -8.65 -13.46 -10.02
CA VAL A 110 -8.42 -12.48 -8.96
C VAL A 110 -7.41 -11.42 -9.40
N ALA A 111 -6.30 -11.81 -10.04
CA ALA A 111 -5.33 -10.85 -10.57
C ALA A 111 -5.98 -9.88 -11.57
N LEU A 112 -6.84 -10.39 -12.45
CA LEU A 112 -7.57 -9.55 -13.42
C LEU A 112 -8.59 -8.63 -12.76
N GLU A 113 -9.31 -9.09 -11.74
CA GLU A 113 -10.22 -8.21 -10.98
C GLU A 113 -9.44 -7.10 -10.28
N VAL A 114 -8.28 -7.42 -9.69
CA VAL A 114 -7.39 -6.44 -9.04
C VAL A 114 -6.85 -5.44 -10.07
N ALA A 115 -6.44 -5.88 -11.26
CA ALA A 115 -6.02 -4.99 -12.34
C ALA A 115 -7.15 -4.06 -12.85
N ARG A 116 -8.40 -4.53 -12.83
CA ARG A 116 -9.58 -3.73 -13.23
C ARG A 116 -10.03 -2.74 -12.15
N ARG A 117 -9.93 -3.12 -10.88
CA ARG A 117 -10.51 -2.37 -9.75
C ARG A 117 -9.47 -1.61 -8.95
N GLY A 118 -8.18 -1.82 -9.20
CA GLY A 118 -7.05 -1.28 -8.45
C GLY A 118 -6.89 -1.93 -7.08
N VAL A 119 -7.98 -2.15 -6.34
CA VAL A 119 -8.00 -2.77 -5.01
C VAL A 119 -9.19 -3.73 -4.92
N VAL A 120 -8.98 -4.90 -4.30
CA VAL A 120 -10.05 -5.84 -3.97
C VAL A 120 -9.89 -6.28 -2.51
N VAL A 121 -10.97 -6.16 -1.74
CA VAL A 121 -11.02 -6.49 -0.31
C VAL A 121 -11.81 -7.78 -0.16
N PHE A 122 -11.17 -8.84 0.34
CA PHE A 122 -11.81 -10.10 0.67
C PHE A 122 -12.02 -10.18 2.18
N ARG A 123 -13.26 -10.40 2.61
CA ARG A 123 -13.61 -10.57 4.03
C ARG A 123 -13.71 -12.05 4.40
N ASP A 124 -13.67 -12.34 5.69
CA ASP A 124 -13.89 -13.67 6.25
C ASP A 124 -12.81 -14.72 5.83
N GLN A 125 -11.58 -14.26 5.61
CA GLN A 125 -10.43 -15.03 5.10
C GLN A 125 -9.60 -15.71 6.21
N GLN A 126 -10.26 -16.30 7.21
CA GLN A 126 -9.58 -16.90 8.36
C GLN A 126 -8.66 -18.07 7.95
N GLU A 127 -9.08 -18.88 6.97
CA GLU A 127 -8.31 -20.01 6.44
C GLU A 127 -7.02 -19.55 5.74
N PHE A 128 -7.13 -18.53 4.87
CA PHE A 128 -5.98 -17.93 4.21
C PHE A 128 -4.94 -17.47 5.24
N ILE A 129 -5.39 -16.67 6.22
CA ILE A 129 -4.49 -16.11 7.24
C ILE A 129 -3.88 -17.21 8.12
N ASN A 130 -4.57 -18.33 8.37
CA ASN A 130 -4.04 -19.41 9.20
C ASN A 130 -3.16 -20.43 8.46
N SER A 131 -3.04 -20.31 7.13
CA SER A 131 -2.33 -21.31 6.31
C SER A 131 -0.80 -21.28 6.48
N GLY A 132 -0.26 -20.20 7.06
CA GLY A 132 1.16 -20.09 7.39
C GLY A 132 2.06 -19.64 6.23
N PRO A 133 3.36 -19.43 6.51
CA PRO A 133 4.28 -18.76 5.60
C PRO A 133 4.54 -19.52 4.30
N ASP A 134 4.64 -20.85 4.32
CA ASP A 134 4.84 -21.65 3.10
C ASP A 134 3.70 -21.45 2.09
N PHE A 135 2.45 -21.41 2.58
CA PHE A 135 1.29 -21.10 1.75
C PHE A 135 1.34 -19.67 1.21
N TYR A 136 1.79 -18.69 2.00
CA TYR A 136 1.95 -17.31 1.53
C TYR A 136 2.96 -17.20 0.38
N LEU A 137 4.07 -17.94 0.46
CA LEU A 137 5.05 -18.02 -0.63
C LEU A 137 4.44 -18.65 -1.88
N GLN A 138 3.72 -19.77 -1.73
CA GLN A 138 3.03 -20.43 -2.83
C GLN A 138 1.97 -19.52 -3.48
N TRP A 139 1.21 -18.80 -2.66
CA TRP A 139 0.22 -17.82 -3.10
C TRP A 139 0.88 -16.71 -3.91
N GLY A 140 1.89 -16.04 -3.34
CA GLY A 140 2.54 -14.91 -4.00
C GLY A 140 3.28 -15.29 -5.27
N SER A 141 3.92 -16.45 -5.30
CA SER A 141 4.67 -16.93 -6.47
C SER A 141 3.78 -17.12 -7.70
N HIS A 142 2.48 -17.31 -7.52
CA HIS A 142 1.51 -17.34 -8.61
C HIS A 142 1.46 -16.02 -9.39
N PHE A 143 1.70 -14.90 -8.72
CA PHE A 143 1.62 -13.56 -9.31
C PHE A 143 2.96 -12.98 -9.77
N GLY A 144 4.08 -13.69 -9.58
CA GLY A 144 5.40 -13.23 -10.00
C GLY A 144 6.52 -13.66 -9.05
N ARG A 145 7.76 -13.25 -9.35
CA ARG A 145 8.90 -13.50 -8.47
C ARG A 145 8.71 -12.72 -7.16
N LEU A 146 8.76 -13.39 -6.02
CA LEU A 146 8.62 -12.75 -4.72
C LEU A 146 9.75 -11.74 -4.48
N HIS A 147 9.38 -10.52 -4.06
CA HIS A 147 10.36 -9.50 -3.72
C HIS A 147 10.88 -9.70 -2.29
N VAL A 148 12.20 -9.77 -2.13
CA VAL A 148 12.87 -9.70 -0.84
C VAL A 148 13.19 -8.24 -0.53
N HIS A 149 12.60 -7.70 0.55
CA HIS A 149 12.74 -6.28 0.89
C HIS A 149 14.10 -5.96 1.51
N PRO A 150 14.82 -4.93 1.01
CA PRO A 150 16.19 -4.65 1.44
C PRO A 150 16.29 -4.29 2.92
N THR A 151 15.26 -3.65 3.47
CA THR A 151 15.34 -2.97 4.78
C THR A 151 14.29 -3.35 5.82
N SER A 152 13.30 -4.17 5.46
CA SER A 152 12.15 -4.46 6.34
C SER A 152 12.29 -5.80 7.06
N GLY A 153 11.76 -5.90 8.27
CA GLY A 153 11.73 -7.17 8.98
C GLY A 153 10.88 -8.23 8.26
N HIS A 154 11.28 -9.48 8.43
CA HIS A 154 10.55 -10.66 7.94
C HIS A 154 10.52 -11.75 9.01
N PRO A 155 9.64 -12.75 8.91
CA PRO A 155 9.71 -13.94 9.76
C PRO A 155 11.05 -14.65 9.55
N GLU A 156 11.59 -15.26 10.60
CA GLU A 156 12.81 -16.06 10.50
C GLU A 156 12.65 -17.17 9.45
N GLY A 157 13.61 -17.28 8.53
CA GLY A 157 13.57 -18.26 7.42
C GLY A 157 12.70 -17.87 6.22
N TYR A 158 11.98 -16.74 6.25
CA TYR A 158 11.04 -16.34 5.18
C TYR A 158 11.27 -14.89 4.69
N PRO A 159 12.42 -14.58 4.08
CA PRO A 159 12.80 -13.20 3.69
C PRO A 159 11.87 -12.53 2.67
N GLU A 160 11.07 -13.30 1.94
CA GLU A 160 10.10 -12.84 0.96
C GLU A 160 8.81 -12.26 1.59
N ILE A 161 8.56 -12.52 2.89
CA ILE A 161 7.39 -12.01 3.60
C ILE A 161 7.77 -10.70 4.28
N HIS A 162 7.17 -9.59 3.82
CA HIS A 162 7.39 -8.28 4.41
C HIS A 162 6.41 -8.04 5.56
N LEU A 163 6.92 -7.79 6.75
CA LEU A 163 6.09 -7.51 7.93
C LEU A 163 5.94 -6.01 8.19
N VAL A 164 4.69 -5.61 8.45
CA VAL A 164 4.33 -4.27 8.94
C VAL A 164 3.91 -4.43 10.40
N TYR A 165 4.85 -4.15 11.30
CA TYR A 165 4.68 -4.43 12.72
C TYR A 165 4.82 -3.18 13.58
N ARG A 166 3.89 -3.02 14.52
CA ARG A 166 3.96 -2.11 15.67
C ARG A 166 3.50 -2.87 16.89
N ASP A 167 4.30 -2.85 17.94
CA ASP A 167 3.91 -3.45 19.20
C ASP A 167 3.25 -2.44 20.13
N ALA A 168 2.41 -2.97 21.02
CA ALA A 168 1.73 -2.26 22.10
C ALA A 168 2.70 -1.44 22.97
N ASN A 169 3.89 -1.99 23.22
CA ASN A 169 4.90 -1.40 24.08
C ASN A 169 5.96 -0.60 23.30
N SER A 170 5.86 -0.54 21.97
CA SER A 170 6.83 0.18 21.14
C SER A 170 6.43 1.64 20.97
N THR A 171 7.31 2.56 21.38
CA THR A 171 7.12 4.02 21.28
C THR A 171 7.44 4.59 19.89
N PHE A 172 7.48 3.75 18.84
CA PHE A 172 7.93 4.13 17.49
C PHE A 172 6.89 4.95 16.69
N ASN A 173 6.26 5.93 17.34
CA ASN A 173 5.38 6.94 16.73
C ASN A 173 6.19 8.16 16.24
N PHE A 174 7.40 7.95 15.69
CA PHE A 174 8.24 9.04 15.17
C PHE A 174 7.58 9.85 14.07
N GLU A 175 6.61 9.27 13.37
CA GLU A 175 5.92 9.89 12.24
C GLU A 175 5.16 11.16 12.61
N LEU A 176 4.85 11.38 13.90
CA LEU A 176 4.13 12.56 14.38
C LEU A 176 5.02 13.59 15.09
N ASN A 177 6.30 13.30 15.34
CA ASN A 177 7.17 14.21 16.10
C ASN A 177 7.53 15.48 15.33
N ASP A 178 7.56 15.40 13.99
CA ASP A 178 7.89 16.51 13.09
C ASP A 178 6.97 16.53 11.85
N SER A 179 5.75 15.98 11.98
CA SER A 179 4.75 16.02 10.93
C SER A 179 3.36 16.21 11.51
N ILE A 180 2.58 17.02 10.82
CA ILE A 180 1.16 17.25 11.13
C ILE A 180 0.25 16.15 10.57
N THR A 181 0.78 15.24 9.76
CA THR A 181 0.03 14.11 9.17
C THR A 181 0.91 12.88 9.00
N THR A 182 0.30 11.70 9.10
CA THR A 182 0.93 10.40 8.81
C THR A 182 0.69 9.93 7.37
N THR A 183 -0.10 10.68 6.59
CA THR A 183 -0.37 10.33 5.19
C THR A 183 0.86 10.54 4.33
N TYR A 184 1.34 9.47 3.72
CA TYR A 184 2.47 9.50 2.80
C TYR A 184 2.26 8.52 1.65
N TRP A 185 1.85 9.07 0.50
CA TRP A 185 1.39 8.32 -0.65
C TRP A 185 2.53 7.73 -1.46
N HIS A 186 2.44 6.43 -1.73
CA HIS A 186 3.44 5.70 -2.51
C HIS A 186 2.86 4.53 -3.31
N SER A 187 3.53 4.21 -4.41
CA SER A 187 3.49 2.87 -5.01
C SER A 187 4.68 2.10 -4.45
N ASP A 188 4.47 0.86 -4.03
CA ASP A 188 5.49 0.09 -3.32
C ASP A 188 6.76 -0.05 -4.17
N VAL A 189 7.91 0.23 -3.55
CA VAL A 189 9.24 -0.09 -4.08
C VAL A 189 9.44 0.35 -5.54
N SER A 190 8.82 1.47 -5.94
CA SER A 190 8.83 1.97 -7.32
C SER A 190 10.20 2.38 -7.85
N TYR A 191 11.26 2.25 -7.03
CA TYR A 191 12.66 2.47 -7.40
C TYR A 191 13.32 1.21 -7.99
N GLU A 192 12.70 0.03 -7.89
CA GLU A 192 13.22 -1.20 -8.50
C GLU A 192 13.02 -1.19 -10.01
N LEU A 193 13.93 -1.82 -10.76
CA LEU A 193 13.80 -1.91 -12.22
C LEU A 193 12.49 -2.60 -12.64
N GLN A 194 12.11 -3.62 -11.89
CA GLN A 194 10.86 -4.36 -12.00
C GLN A 194 10.11 -4.25 -10.66
N PRO A 195 9.31 -3.19 -10.47
CA PRO A 195 8.54 -2.97 -9.25
C PRO A 195 7.51 -4.06 -8.99
N PRO A 196 6.98 -4.12 -7.76
CA PRO A 196 5.82 -4.95 -7.43
C PRO A 196 4.58 -4.75 -8.31
N GLY A 197 3.85 -5.83 -8.54
CA GLY A 197 2.53 -5.83 -9.21
C GLY A 197 1.39 -6.02 -8.22
N VAL A 198 0.71 -7.17 -8.34
CA VAL A 198 -0.40 -7.57 -7.46
C VAL A 198 0.16 -7.89 -6.07
N THR A 199 -0.10 -7.01 -5.10
CA THR A 199 0.34 -7.20 -3.71
C THR A 199 -0.81 -7.69 -2.86
N THR A 200 -0.54 -8.66 -1.99
CA THR A 200 -1.47 -9.16 -0.98
C THR A 200 -1.06 -8.67 0.40
N PHE A 201 -2.01 -8.17 1.20
CA PHE A 201 -1.78 -7.75 2.58
C PHE A 201 -2.93 -8.14 3.49
N PHE A 202 -2.61 -8.54 4.70
CA PHE A 202 -3.59 -8.88 5.73
C PHE A 202 -3.02 -8.60 7.11
N LEU A 203 -3.91 -8.42 8.09
CA LEU A 203 -3.54 -8.21 9.48
C LEU A 203 -3.66 -9.51 10.28
N LEU A 204 -2.56 -9.89 10.91
CA LEU A 204 -2.45 -10.94 11.92
C LEU A 204 -2.94 -10.44 13.29
N SER A 205 -2.78 -9.14 13.54
CA SER A 205 -3.30 -8.44 14.72
C SER A 205 -3.57 -6.99 14.34
N GLN A 206 -4.64 -6.40 14.88
CA GLN A 206 -5.06 -5.05 14.57
C GLN A 206 -5.56 -4.33 15.82
N PRO A 207 -5.46 -2.99 15.87
CA PRO A 207 -6.14 -2.20 16.89
C PRO A 207 -7.66 -2.33 16.75
N ASN A 208 -8.39 -2.03 17.82
CA ASN A 208 -9.86 -2.04 17.79
C ASN A 208 -10.43 -0.94 16.88
N VAL A 209 -9.76 0.22 16.83
CA VAL A 209 -10.13 1.37 15.99
C VAL A 209 -8.87 1.99 15.39
N GLY A 210 -8.98 2.54 14.18
CA GLY A 210 -7.87 3.13 13.45
C GLY A 210 -7.00 2.11 12.72
N GLY A 211 -5.93 2.59 12.09
CA GLY A 211 -4.97 1.76 11.34
C GLY A 211 -5.41 1.41 9.93
N ASP A 212 -6.37 2.15 9.41
CA ASP A 212 -6.93 2.03 8.06
C ASP A 212 -5.87 2.27 6.98
N THR A 213 -6.23 1.92 5.74
CA THR A 213 -5.36 2.13 4.59
C THR A 213 -6.11 2.90 3.52
N LEU A 214 -5.51 3.99 3.06
CA LEU A 214 -6.02 4.78 1.95
C LEU A 214 -5.37 4.30 0.65
N PHE A 215 -6.17 4.28 -0.41
CA PHE A 215 -5.73 3.99 -1.77
C PHE A 215 -6.20 5.12 -2.68
N THR A 216 -5.47 5.36 -3.77
CA THR A 216 -5.82 6.33 -4.81
C THR A 216 -5.59 5.72 -6.18
N SER A 217 -6.55 5.93 -7.09
CA SER A 217 -6.46 5.46 -8.47
C SER A 217 -5.56 6.40 -9.27
N GLN A 218 -4.42 5.88 -9.72
CA GLN A 218 -3.51 6.64 -10.59
C GLN A 218 -4.05 6.78 -12.02
N VAL A 219 -4.95 5.88 -12.43
CA VAL A 219 -5.71 5.98 -13.69
C VAL A 219 -6.69 7.15 -13.63
N SER A 220 -7.51 7.23 -12.58
CA SER A 220 -8.48 8.33 -12.42
C SER A 220 -7.78 9.67 -12.20
N THR A 221 -6.66 9.67 -11.48
CA THR A 221 -5.79 10.84 -11.30
C THR A 221 -5.29 11.37 -12.65
N LEU A 222 -4.80 10.50 -13.54
CA LEU A 222 -4.36 10.89 -14.90
C LEU A 222 -5.53 11.42 -15.76
N LYS A 223 -6.66 10.71 -15.79
CA LYS A 223 -7.82 11.04 -16.64
C LYS A 223 -8.44 12.42 -16.34
N LYS A 224 -8.19 12.99 -15.17
CA LYS A 224 -8.67 14.33 -14.77
C LYS A 224 -7.77 15.48 -15.21
N LEU A 225 -6.54 15.21 -15.62
CA LEU A 225 -5.65 16.23 -16.14
C LEU A 225 -6.08 16.64 -17.57
N SER A 226 -5.74 17.85 -17.98
CA SER A 226 -6.07 18.30 -19.34
C SER A 226 -5.37 17.43 -20.39
N PRO A 227 -6.01 17.16 -21.55
CA PRO A 227 -5.41 16.31 -22.58
C PRO A 227 -4.03 16.77 -23.04
N GLN A 228 -3.80 18.08 -23.13
CA GLN A 228 -2.51 18.66 -23.52
C GLN A 228 -1.44 18.40 -22.45
N PHE A 229 -1.80 18.50 -21.17
CA PHE A 229 -0.86 18.21 -20.10
C PHE A 229 -0.56 16.72 -20.02
N VAL A 230 -1.56 15.84 -20.19
CA VAL A 230 -1.34 14.40 -20.29
C VAL A 230 -0.41 14.07 -21.47
N ALA A 231 -0.63 14.66 -22.65
CA ALA A 231 0.24 14.45 -23.81
C ALA A 231 1.69 14.87 -23.54
N PHE A 232 1.89 15.98 -22.82
CA PHE A 232 3.22 16.39 -22.36
C PHE A 232 3.80 15.40 -21.35
N LEU A 233 3.07 15.00 -20.30
CA LEU A 233 3.56 14.06 -19.29
C LEU A 233 3.96 12.70 -19.86
N LYS A 234 3.29 12.24 -20.94
CA LYS A 234 3.64 10.99 -21.64
C LYS A 234 5.05 11.00 -22.24
N THR A 235 5.63 12.17 -22.51
CA THR A 235 7.01 12.28 -23.01
C THR A 235 8.05 12.26 -21.90
N LEU A 236 7.61 12.34 -20.63
CA LEU A 236 8.50 12.51 -19.49
C LEU A 236 8.83 11.18 -18.82
N LYS A 237 10.04 11.12 -18.26
CA LYS A 237 10.54 10.04 -17.42
C LYS A 237 11.17 10.62 -16.16
N ALA A 238 11.08 9.91 -15.05
CA ALA A 238 11.53 10.39 -13.74
C ALA A 238 12.41 9.36 -13.04
N VAL A 239 13.34 9.85 -12.22
CA VAL A 239 14.17 9.01 -11.34
C VAL A 239 13.37 8.63 -10.11
N HIS A 240 13.30 7.34 -9.82
CA HIS A 240 12.78 6.79 -8.57
C HIS A 240 13.95 6.23 -7.76
N SER A 241 14.05 6.60 -6.49
CA SER A 241 15.21 6.31 -5.65
C SER A 241 14.83 5.59 -4.36
N GLY A 242 15.58 4.52 -4.06
CA GLY A 242 15.53 3.82 -2.78
C GLY A 242 16.51 4.36 -1.73
N VAL A 243 17.33 5.35 -2.08
CA VAL A 243 18.44 5.85 -1.24
C VAL A 243 17.92 6.40 0.08
N GLU A 244 16.91 7.26 0.07
CA GLU A 244 16.37 7.88 1.29
C GLU A 244 15.73 6.86 2.23
N GLN A 245 15.13 5.78 1.68
CA GLN A 245 14.61 4.68 2.50
C GLN A 245 15.77 3.92 3.16
N ALA A 246 16.83 3.63 2.41
CA ALA A 246 18.01 2.96 2.96
C ALA A 246 18.72 3.83 4.01
N GLU A 247 18.87 5.12 3.77
CA GLU A 247 19.44 6.08 4.74
C GLU A 247 18.58 6.19 6.01
N PHE A 248 17.26 6.24 5.87
CA PHE A 248 16.35 6.18 7.01
C PHE A 248 16.57 4.90 7.83
N SER A 249 16.72 3.74 7.19
CA SER A 249 17.02 2.48 7.89
C SER A 249 18.41 2.48 8.52
N ARG A 250 19.44 2.99 7.84
CA ARG A 250 20.81 3.12 8.37
C ARG A 250 20.89 4.05 9.59
N SER A 251 19.97 5.01 9.72
CA SER A 251 19.88 5.86 10.91
C SER A 251 19.55 5.10 12.20
N GLY A 252 19.25 3.79 12.12
CA GLY A 252 18.95 2.93 13.27
C GLY A 252 17.51 3.05 13.76
N LYS A 253 16.69 3.94 13.17
CA LYS A 253 15.25 4.02 13.43
C LYS A 253 14.61 2.66 13.13
N ARG A 254 13.75 2.18 14.04
CA ARG A 254 13.08 0.86 13.99
C ARG A 254 14.03 -0.36 13.98
N GLY A 255 15.27 -0.22 14.43
CA GLY A 255 16.26 -1.31 14.35
C GLY A 255 16.73 -1.59 12.92
N GLY A 256 16.67 -0.59 12.05
CA GLY A 256 16.85 -0.72 10.61
C GLY A 256 18.13 -1.43 10.18
N VAL A 257 17.98 -2.22 9.11
CA VAL A 257 19.04 -2.93 8.40
C VAL A 257 19.00 -2.51 6.93
N VAL A 258 20.11 -2.68 6.22
CA VAL A 258 20.17 -2.58 4.76
C VAL A 258 20.93 -3.80 4.26
N ARG A 259 20.19 -4.74 3.68
CA ARG A 259 20.72 -6.05 3.24
C ARG A 259 20.98 -6.12 1.75
N ARG A 260 20.48 -5.14 0.99
CA ARG A 260 20.80 -4.89 -0.42
C ARG A 260 20.98 -3.40 -0.60
N GLU A 261 22.02 -2.99 -1.32
CA GLU A 261 22.28 -1.58 -1.59
C GLU A 261 21.11 -0.92 -2.34
N PRO A 262 20.77 0.34 -2.02
CA PRO A 262 19.69 1.04 -2.69
C PRO A 262 20.02 1.26 -4.16
N VAL A 263 18.97 1.27 -4.97
CA VAL A 263 19.05 1.50 -6.41
C VAL A 263 18.23 2.73 -6.81
N GLU A 264 18.57 3.26 -7.97
CA GLU A 264 17.78 4.29 -8.65
C GLU A 264 17.49 3.83 -10.06
N HIS A 265 16.24 3.98 -10.50
CA HIS A 265 15.84 3.65 -11.86
C HIS A 265 14.99 4.76 -12.47
N ILE A 266 15.07 4.85 -13.79
CA ILE A 266 14.26 5.78 -14.58
C ILE A 266 13.00 5.06 -15.05
N HIS A 267 11.85 5.62 -14.68
CA HIS A 267 10.52 5.14 -15.04
C HIS A 267 9.75 6.21 -15.79
N PRO A 268 8.77 5.84 -16.64
CA PRO A 268 7.93 6.81 -17.31
C PRO A 268 7.04 7.53 -16.29
N VAL A 269 6.79 8.82 -16.48
CA VAL A 269 5.83 9.57 -15.65
C VAL A 269 4.40 9.09 -15.89
N VAL A 270 4.11 8.64 -17.11
CA VAL A 270 2.84 7.99 -17.46
C VAL A 270 3.14 6.60 -18.01
N ARG A 271 2.68 5.58 -17.31
CA ARG A 271 2.84 4.18 -17.71
C ARG A 271 1.57 3.61 -18.32
N ARG A 272 1.71 2.56 -19.12
CA ARG A 272 0.63 1.71 -19.62
C ARG A 272 0.58 0.41 -18.83
N HIS A 273 -0.60 -0.02 -18.42
CA HIS A 273 -0.80 -1.33 -17.83
C HIS A 273 -0.73 -2.42 -18.92
N PRO A 274 0.09 -3.47 -18.79
CA PRO A 274 0.30 -4.46 -19.87
C PRO A 274 -0.98 -5.23 -20.25
N VAL A 275 -1.84 -5.54 -19.28
CA VAL A 275 -3.09 -6.30 -19.51
C VAL A 275 -4.30 -5.42 -19.84
N THR A 276 -4.60 -4.41 -19.02
CA THR A 276 -5.82 -3.60 -19.21
C THR A 276 -5.65 -2.52 -20.29
N GLY A 277 -4.41 -2.17 -20.65
CA GLY A 277 -4.11 -1.07 -21.56
C GLY A 277 -4.35 0.33 -20.98
N GLU A 278 -4.87 0.43 -19.75
CA GLU A 278 -5.11 1.70 -19.06
C GLU A 278 -3.79 2.43 -18.82
N GLU A 279 -3.85 3.75 -18.92
CA GLU A 279 -2.73 4.63 -18.62
C GLU A 279 -2.86 5.17 -17.20
N ALA A 280 -1.75 5.17 -16.47
CA ALA A 280 -1.71 5.61 -15.08
C ALA A 280 -0.54 6.56 -14.84
N LEU A 281 -0.79 7.55 -14.00
CA LEU A 281 0.28 8.40 -13.46
C LEU A 281 1.21 7.55 -12.59
N TYR A 282 2.52 7.61 -12.83
CA TYR A 282 3.50 6.76 -12.15
C TYR A 282 4.58 7.58 -11.46
N VAL A 283 4.14 8.49 -10.60
CA VAL A 283 5.01 9.24 -9.70
C VAL A 283 4.46 9.16 -8.28
N ASN A 284 5.34 9.26 -7.30
CA ASN A 284 4.93 9.34 -5.91
C ASN A 284 5.95 10.10 -5.06
N ARG A 285 5.45 10.79 -4.02
CA ARG A 285 6.26 11.67 -3.17
C ARG A 285 7.39 10.90 -2.45
N GLN A 286 7.16 9.63 -2.15
CA GLN A 286 8.11 8.81 -1.41
C GLN A 286 9.36 8.47 -2.20
N PHE A 287 9.24 8.14 -3.48
CA PHE A 287 10.37 7.59 -4.26
C PHE A 287 10.76 8.44 -5.47
N THR A 288 9.85 9.21 -6.06
CA THR A 288 10.18 10.02 -7.24
C THR A 288 11.01 11.26 -6.83
N ARG A 289 12.13 11.51 -7.53
CA ARG A 289 13.10 12.56 -7.19
C ARG A 289 13.11 13.73 -8.15
N ARG A 290 13.25 13.43 -9.44
CA ARG A 290 13.37 14.45 -10.50
C ARG A 290 12.90 13.90 -11.84
N ILE A 291 12.41 14.79 -12.68
CA ILE A 291 12.08 14.52 -14.08
C ILE A 291 13.36 14.69 -14.89
N VAL A 292 13.70 13.66 -15.67
CA VAL A 292 14.91 13.64 -16.51
C VAL A 292 14.73 14.62 -17.67
N GLY A 293 15.78 15.40 -17.94
CA GLY A 293 15.81 16.36 -19.05
C GLY A 293 15.19 17.73 -18.76
N LEU A 294 14.52 17.90 -17.61
CA LEU A 294 14.02 19.20 -17.15
C LEU A 294 14.99 19.86 -16.18
N LYS A 295 14.92 21.19 -16.09
CA LYS A 295 15.63 21.93 -15.04
C LYS A 295 15.00 21.63 -13.68
N ARG A 296 15.75 21.89 -12.60
CA ARG A 296 15.32 21.60 -11.23
C ARG A 296 13.97 22.25 -10.91
N GLU A 297 13.84 23.54 -11.16
CA GLU A 297 12.64 24.32 -10.83
C GLU A 297 11.41 23.84 -11.64
N GLU A 298 11.61 23.45 -12.90
CA GLU A 298 10.56 22.88 -13.76
C GLU A 298 10.11 21.50 -13.24
N SER A 299 11.08 20.62 -12.96
CA SER A 299 10.85 19.29 -12.39
C SER A 299 10.09 19.38 -11.06
N GLU A 300 10.56 20.23 -10.15
CA GLU A 300 9.94 20.44 -8.83
C GLU A 300 8.51 20.98 -8.95
N ALA A 301 8.27 21.95 -9.84
CA ALA A 301 6.94 22.51 -10.05
C ALA A 301 5.96 21.45 -10.56
N ILE A 302 6.35 20.66 -11.56
CA ILE A 302 5.52 19.59 -12.13
C ILE A 302 5.26 18.50 -11.09
N LEU A 303 6.32 17.99 -10.43
CA LEU A 303 6.16 16.94 -9.43
C LEU A 303 5.29 17.41 -8.26
N ARG A 304 5.45 18.65 -7.80
CA ARG A 304 4.60 19.21 -6.74
C ARG A 304 3.13 19.22 -7.16
N LEU A 305 2.82 19.67 -8.38
CA LEU A 305 1.44 19.65 -8.89
C LEU A 305 0.88 18.23 -8.90
N LEU A 306 1.66 17.26 -9.38
CA LEU A 306 1.23 15.86 -9.47
C LEU A 306 1.04 15.22 -8.08
N TYR A 307 1.95 15.48 -7.14
CA TYR A 307 1.80 14.99 -5.77
C TYR A 307 0.60 15.61 -5.07
N ASP A 308 0.41 16.93 -5.21
CA ASP A 308 -0.75 17.60 -4.64
C ASP A 308 -2.07 17.08 -5.23
N HIS A 309 -2.08 16.75 -6.52
CA HIS A 309 -3.23 16.13 -7.17
C HIS A 309 -3.53 14.74 -6.58
N ILE A 310 -2.51 13.91 -6.37
CA ILE A 310 -2.65 12.59 -5.71
C ILE A 310 -3.18 12.76 -4.27
N ASP A 311 -2.59 13.69 -3.51
CA ASP A 311 -2.86 13.88 -2.08
C ASP A 311 -4.27 14.45 -1.84
N LYS A 312 -4.70 15.42 -2.66
CA LYS A 312 -5.92 16.22 -2.43
C LYS A 312 -7.16 15.70 -3.16
N SER A 313 -7.01 14.75 -4.09
CA SER A 313 -8.15 14.20 -4.85
C SER A 313 -8.89 13.11 -4.09
N GLY A 314 -9.63 13.48 -3.05
CA GLY A 314 -10.45 12.54 -2.27
C GLY A 314 -11.47 11.77 -3.10
N ASP A 315 -11.87 12.32 -4.25
CA ASP A 315 -12.77 11.70 -5.22
C ASP A 315 -12.09 10.66 -6.15
N ASN A 316 -10.78 10.46 -6.04
CA ASN A 316 -10.02 9.35 -6.64
C ASN A 316 -9.64 8.28 -5.60
N GLN A 317 -9.97 8.51 -4.33
CA GLN A 317 -9.49 7.71 -3.21
C GLN A 317 -10.53 6.70 -2.73
N ALA A 318 -10.06 5.62 -2.11
CA ALA A 318 -10.86 4.67 -1.35
C ALA A 318 -10.18 4.43 0.00
N ARG A 319 -10.98 4.31 1.06
CA ARG A 319 -10.50 3.96 2.41
C ARG A 319 -10.92 2.54 2.73
N VAL A 320 -9.94 1.68 3.02
CA VAL A 320 -10.20 0.32 3.51
C VAL A 320 -10.13 0.33 5.02
N LYS A 321 -11.29 0.15 5.65
CA LYS A 321 -11.38 -0.10 7.09
C LYS A 321 -11.07 -1.56 7.39
N TRP A 322 -10.09 -1.79 8.27
CA TRP A 322 -9.71 -3.13 8.67
C TRP A 322 -10.75 -3.76 9.61
N SER A 323 -11.00 -5.04 9.35
CA SER A 323 -11.80 -5.94 10.17
C SER A 323 -11.03 -7.26 10.30
N PRO A 324 -11.24 -8.04 11.38
CA PRO A 324 -10.63 -9.35 11.50
C PRO A 324 -10.87 -10.19 10.24
N ASN A 325 -9.87 -11.00 9.87
CA ASN A 325 -9.96 -11.90 8.72
C ASN A 325 -10.17 -11.19 7.37
N THR A 326 -9.62 -9.99 7.22
CA THR A 326 -9.62 -9.28 5.93
C THR A 326 -8.28 -9.51 5.22
N VAL A 327 -8.35 -9.87 3.94
CA VAL A 327 -7.22 -9.88 3.01
C VAL A 327 -7.49 -8.83 1.92
N VAL A 328 -6.53 -7.95 1.68
CA VAL A 328 -6.62 -6.91 0.66
C VAL A 328 -5.58 -7.20 -0.42
N LEU A 329 -6.01 -7.16 -1.67
CA LEU A 329 -5.14 -7.19 -2.82
C LEU A 329 -5.22 -5.86 -3.56
N TRP A 330 -4.09 -5.36 -4.05
CA TRP A 330 -4.07 -4.19 -4.93
C TRP A 330 -3.02 -4.32 -6.02
N ASP A 331 -3.21 -3.56 -7.09
CA ASP A 331 -2.28 -3.45 -8.18
C ASP A 331 -1.39 -2.21 -8.02
N ASN A 332 -0.13 -2.41 -7.63
CA ASN A 332 0.84 -1.30 -7.47
C ASN A 332 1.12 -0.55 -8.78
N ARG A 333 0.77 -1.13 -9.94
CA ARG A 333 1.00 -0.53 -11.26
C ARG A 333 0.03 0.61 -11.56
N ILE A 334 -1.11 0.66 -10.87
CA ILE A 334 -2.18 1.65 -11.12
C ILE A 334 -2.71 2.30 -9.84
N THR A 335 -2.10 2.02 -8.69
CA THR A 335 -2.51 2.60 -7.40
C THR A 335 -1.32 3.20 -6.66
N ALA A 336 -1.60 4.22 -5.85
CA ALA A 336 -0.76 4.55 -4.70
C ALA A 336 -1.58 4.38 -3.42
N HIS A 337 -0.91 4.23 -2.29
CA HIS A 337 -1.56 4.02 -1.02
C HIS A 337 -0.80 4.70 0.12
N SER A 338 -1.50 4.84 1.25
CA SER A 338 -0.95 5.35 2.50
C SER A 338 -1.52 4.56 3.67
N ALA A 339 -0.64 4.11 4.57
CA ALA A 339 -1.06 3.66 5.89
C ALA A 339 -1.47 4.86 6.74
N ILE A 340 -2.57 4.74 7.50
CA ILE A 340 -2.94 5.74 8.50
C ILE A 340 -2.43 5.27 9.86
N VAL A 341 -1.80 6.17 10.60
CA VAL A 341 -1.34 5.91 11.97
C VAL A 341 -2.11 6.80 12.95
N ASP A 342 -3.38 6.47 13.11
CA ASP A 342 -4.39 7.14 13.97
C ASP A 342 -4.80 6.28 15.19
N TYR A 343 -3.97 5.29 15.54
CA TYR A 343 -4.18 4.34 16.64
C TYR A 343 -3.02 4.36 17.66
N GLY A 344 -2.19 5.40 17.63
CA GLY A 344 -0.96 5.47 18.44
C GLY A 344 -1.19 5.48 19.95
N ASP A 345 -2.29 6.07 20.42
CA ASP A 345 -2.62 6.18 21.85
C ASP A 345 -3.21 4.90 22.44
N SER A 346 -3.72 3.99 21.60
CA SER A 346 -4.38 2.78 22.08
C SER A 346 -3.39 1.77 22.67
N LYS A 347 -2.07 1.93 22.41
CA LYS A 347 -1.02 0.97 22.78
C LYS A 347 -1.41 -0.45 22.35
N GLU A 348 -2.07 -0.59 21.21
CA GLU A 348 -2.46 -1.87 20.65
C GLU A 348 -1.46 -2.33 19.60
N ARG A 349 -1.29 -3.65 19.49
CA ARG A 349 -0.46 -4.25 18.46
C ARG A 349 -1.13 -4.12 17.10
N ARG A 350 -0.36 -3.73 16.08
CA ARG A 350 -0.72 -3.89 14.68
C ARG A 350 0.35 -4.73 14.00
N HIS A 351 -0.02 -5.92 13.56
CA HIS A 351 0.88 -6.84 12.90
C HIS A 351 0.25 -7.27 11.58
N GLY A 352 0.83 -6.85 10.46
CA GLY A 352 0.42 -7.25 9.13
C GLY A 352 1.54 -7.96 8.38
N ALA A 353 1.16 -8.86 7.50
CA ALA A 353 2.05 -9.53 6.56
C ALA A 353 1.70 -9.12 5.14
N ARG A 354 2.74 -8.83 4.35
CA ARG A 354 2.64 -8.39 2.97
C ARG A 354 3.43 -9.34 2.06
N ILE A 355 2.75 -9.82 1.03
CA ILE A 355 3.31 -10.67 -0.01
C ILE A 355 3.36 -9.82 -1.28
N THR A 356 4.57 -9.56 -1.77
CA THR A 356 4.82 -8.52 -2.78
C THR A 356 5.59 -9.09 -3.98
N PRO A 357 4.92 -9.78 -4.92
CA PRO A 357 5.52 -10.27 -6.16
C PRO A 357 5.91 -9.12 -7.09
N GLN A 358 7.10 -9.21 -7.68
CA GLN A 358 7.58 -8.32 -8.74
C GLN A 358 6.81 -8.58 -10.04
N ALA A 359 6.66 -7.52 -10.84
CA ALA A 359 5.99 -7.53 -12.13
C ALA A 359 6.95 -7.13 -13.27
N GLU A 360 6.40 -6.65 -14.37
CA GLU A 360 7.17 -6.16 -15.51
C GLU A 360 7.90 -4.84 -15.22
N ARG A 361 8.94 -4.53 -16.03
CA ARG A 361 9.49 -3.17 -16.07
C ARG A 361 8.38 -2.23 -16.55
N PRO A 362 8.12 -1.08 -15.89
CA PRO A 362 7.04 -0.18 -16.28
C PRO A 362 7.12 0.22 -17.75
N ILE A 363 6.05 -0.04 -18.49
CA ILE A 363 5.94 0.24 -19.93
C ILE A 363 5.50 1.71 -20.11
N PRO A 364 6.24 2.55 -20.84
CA PRO A 364 5.80 3.90 -21.17
C PRO A 364 4.45 3.93 -21.89
N ALA A 365 3.62 4.93 -21.60
CA ALA A 365 2.39 5.15 -22.37
C ALA A 365 2.68 5.67 -23.79
N LEU A 366 3.78 6.40 -23.98
CA LEU A 366 4.28 6.82 -25.28
C LEU A 366 5.25 5.78 -25.85
N ASP A 367 4.90 5.22 -27.00
CA ASP A 367 5.75 4.27 -27.70
C ASP A 367 7.09 4.94 -28.08
N GLY A 368 8.18 4.21 -27.88
CA GLY A 368 9.53 4.69 -28.20
C GLY A 368 10.17 5.62 -27.16
N LEU A 369 9.51 5.91 -26.03
CA LEU A 369 10.16 6.64 -24.94
C LEU A 369 11.31 5.80 -24.34
N ASP A 370 12.55 6.24 -24.55
CA ASP A 370 13.74 5.56 -24.03
C ASP A 370 13.89 5.78 -22.51
N LEU A 371 14.10 4.70 -21.77
CA LEU A 371 14.30 4.70 -20.32
C LEU A 371 15.74 4.38 -19.90
N ASN A 372 16.68 4.22 -20.84
CA ASN A 372 18.07 3.81 -20.58
C ASN A 372 19.06 4.99 -20.54
N ALA A 373 18.56 6.21 -20.33
CA ALA A 373 19.36 7.44 -20.39
C ALA A 373 20.20 7.70 -19.13
#